data_AF-A0A329RCF4-F1
#
_entry.id   AF-A0A329RCF4-F1
#
_cell.length_a   1.000
_cell.length_b   1.000
_cell.length_c   1.000
_cell.angle_alpha   90.00
_cell.angle_beta   90.00
_cell.angle_gamma   90.00
#
_symmetry.space_group_name_H-M   'P 1'
#
loop_
_entity.id
_entity.type
_entity.pdbx_description
1 polymer ?
#
loop_
_entity_poly.entity_id
_entity_poly.type
_entity_poly.pdbx_seq_one_letter_code
_entity_poly.pdbx_strand_id
1 'polypeptide(L)'
;MLRVIPLLLVAFRSVHAVTMEAVKIFSGANCAGTPDVLAMYNVSASCAVDACSDINFGNDTYYISRACNISDRFAHTEQVFGDFTYVIMETYDNKSCTSFGEADVFLASGGCEISSGFGDQSAITSLFSNGSAVVELYPDNACGGEPSLYFELDKAALSTGSCQQDLYKFYS
;
A
#
# COMPACT_ATOMS: atom_id res chain seq x y z
N MET A 1 -22.64 17.41 59.58
CA MET A 1 -22.67 16.40 58.49
C MET A 1 -21.80 16.91 57.36
N LEU A 2 -20.69 16.24 57.04
CA LEU A 2 -19.85 16.58 55.89
C LEU A 2 -19.67 15.29 55.08
N ARG A 3 -20.28 15.21 53.89
CA ARG A 3 -20.17 14.06 52.99
C ARG A 3 -18.98 14.29 52.07
N VAL A 4 -17.97 13.44 52.18
CA VAL A 4 -16.82 13.39 51.26
C VAL A 4 -17.21 12.52 50.07
N ILE A 5 -17.19 13.09 48.86
CA ILE A 5 -17.41 12.35 47.60
C ILE A 5 -16.03 12.01 47.03
N PRO A 6 -15.70 10.74 46.78
CA PRO A 6 -14.41 10.39 46.19
C PRO A 6 -14.44 10.72 44.69
N LEU A 7 -13.47 11.52 44.24
CA LEU A 7 -13.27 11.81 42.82
C LEU A 7 -12.54 10.61 42.20
N LEU A 8 -13.24 9.84 41.35
CA LEU A 8 -12.63 8.74 40.60
C LEU A 8 -11.84 9.33 39.42
N LEU A 9 -10.52 9.36 39.52
CA LEU A 9 -9.63 9.73 38.42
C LEU A 9 -9.60 8.59 37.38
N VAL A 10 -10.39 8.74 36.31
CA VAL A 10 -10.31 7.87 35.14
C VAL A 10 -9.06 8.28 34.35
N ALA A 11 -7.99 7.49 34.46
CA ALA A 11 -6.82 7.63 33.62
C ALA A 11 -7.16 7.15 32.20
N PHE A 12 -7.50 8.09 31.31
CA PHE A 12 -7.57 7.81 29.88
C PHE A 12 -6.15 7.49 29.38
N ARG A 13 -5.89 6.21 29.07
CA ARG A 13 -4.72 5.86 28.27
C ARG A 13 -4.96 6.42 26.88
N SER A 14 -4.16 7.38 26.45
CA SER A 14 -4.10 7.81 25.06
C SER A 14 -3.60 6.64 24.22
N VAL A 15 -4.52 5.83 23.69
CA VAL A 15 -4.21 4.92 22.59
C VAL A 15 -3.89 5.85 21.41
N HIS A 16 -2.60 5.97 21.08
CA HIS A 16 -2.23 6.59 19.82
C HIS A 16 -2.83 5.70 18.74
N ALA A 17 -3.86 6.18 18.04
CA ALA A 17 -4.36 5.50 16.87
C ALA A 17 -3.22 5.49 15.85
N VAL A 18 -2.71 4.30 15.53
CA VAL A 18 -1.77 4.15 14.42
C VAL A 18 -2.54 4.48 13.16
N THR A 19 -2.13 5.53 12.47
CA THR A 19 -2.66 5.89 11.15
C THR A 19 -1.62 5.60 10.09
N MET A 20 -2.06 5.36 8.87
CA MET A 20 -1.18 5.19 7.73
C MET A 20 -0.97 6.53 7.00
N GLU A 21 0.20 6.67 6.39
CA GLU A 21 0.44 7.60 5.29
C GLU A 21 0.20 6.86 3.97
N ALA A 22 -0.39 7.55 3.00
CA ALA A 22 -0.58 7.09 1.64
C ALA A 22 0.22 7.95 0.67
N VAL A 23 1.03 7.32 -0.16
CA VAL A 23 1.83 7.94 -1.22
C VAL A 23 1.34 7.43 -2.56
N LYS A 24 0.81 8.34 -3.38
CA LYS A 24 0.39 8.05 -4.75
C LYS A 24 1.51 8.43 -5.70
N ILE A 25 1.88 7.54 -6.63
CA ILE A 25 2.95 7.74 -7.59
C ILE A 25 2.34 7.82 -9.00
N PHE A 26 2.76 8.83 -9.76
CA PHE A 26 2.27 9.10 -11.10
C PHE A 26 3.46 9.28 -12.06
N SER A 27 3.44 8.56 -13.17
CA SER A 27 4.27 8.81 -14.36
C SER A 27 3.80 10.06 -15.12
N GLY A 28 2.52 10.39 -15.00
CA GLY A 28 1.91 11.61 -15.55
C GLY A 28 2.24 12.86 -14.72
N ALA A 29 2.37 14.00 -15.41
CA ALA A 29 2.68 15.27 -14.77
C ALA A 29 1.54 15.82 -13.88
N ASN A 30 1.93 16.56 -12.83
CA ASN A 30 1.02 17.26 -11.92
C ASN A 30 0.03 16.35 -11.16
N CYS A 31 0.40 15.08 -10.91
CA CYS A 31 -0.42 14.13 -10.16
C CYS A 31 -1.85 13.98 -10.74
N ALA A 32 -1.95 14.07 -12.07
CA ALA A 32 -3.23 14.07 -12.76
C ALA A 32 -3.68 12.64 -13.09
N GLY A 33 -4.98 12.39 -12.94
CA GLY A 33 -5.59 11.09 -13.26
C GLY A 33 -5.47 10.08 -12.11
N THR A 34 -5.50 8.79 -12.47
CA THR A 34 -5.29 7.67 -11.55
C THR A 34 -3.78 7.48 -11.36
N PRO A 35 -3.28 7.31 -10.13
CA PRO A 35 -1.87 6.96 -9.94
C PRO A 35 -1.58 5.58 -10.50
N ASP A 36 -0.33 5.37 -10.88
CA ASP A 36 0.15 4.06 -11.31
C ASP A 36 0.24 3.13 -10.10
N VAL A 37 0.70 3.67 -8.96
CA VAL A 37 0.95 2.94 -7.71
C VAL A 37 0.48 3.74 -6.50
N LEU A 38 -0.06 3.04 -5.50
CA LEU A 38 -0.36 3.59 -4.18
C LEU A 38 0.39 2.78 -3.11
N ALA A 39 1.33 3.41 -2.42
CA ALA A 39 2.03 2.83 -1.28
C ALA A 39 1.41 3.36 0.03
N MET A 40 1.24 2.49 1.02
CA MET A 40 0.67 2.81 2.32
C MET A 40 1.46 2.15 3.45
N TYR A 41 1.90 2.94 4.43
CA TYR A 41 2.71 2.44 5.54
C TYR A 41 2.29 3.10 6.86
N ASN A 42 2.49 2.37 7.96
CA ASN A 42 2.18 2.86 9.31
C ASN A 42 3.12 4.01 9.68
N VAL A 43 2.55 5.10 10.21
CA VAL A 43 3.33 6.22 10.75
C VAL A 43 3.06 6.41 12.25
N SER A 44 4.13 6.58 13.01
CA SER A 44 4.09 6.83 14.47
C SER A 44 4.13 8.31 14.84
N ALA A 45 4.37 9.19 13.85
CA ALA A 45 4.46 10.64 13.98
C ALA A 45 3.55 11.35 12.97
N SER A 46 3.45 12.68 13.06
CA SER A 46 2.68 13.48 12.12
C SER A 46 3.23 13.36 10.69
N CYS A 47 2.41 12.82 9.78
CA CYS A 47 2.65 12.86 8.34
C CYS A 47 2.38 14.27 7.79
N ALA A 48 3.11 14.67 6.74
CA ALA A 48 2.93 15.94 6.06
C ALA A 48 2.18 15.71 4.75
N VAL A 49 0.98 16.30 4.64
CA VAL A 49 0.20 16.27 3.40
C VAL A 49 0.96 17.05 2.32
N ASP A 50 1.04 16.47 1.13
CA ASP A 50 1.64 17.09 -0.05
C ASP A 50 0.69 16.91 -1.23
N ALA A 51 0.31 18.02 -1.86
CA ALA A 51 -0.66 18.00 -2.93
C ALA A 51 -0.09 17.42 -4.22
N CYS A 52 1.15 17.78 -4.56
CA CYS A 52 1.90 17.20 -5.67
C CYS A 52 3.34 17.73 -5.67
N SER A 53 4.33 16.84 -5.72
CA SER A 53 5.75 17.17 -5.93
C SER A 53 6.38 16.23 -6.95
N ASP A 54 7.44 16.67 -7.63
CA ASP A 54 8.24 15.79 -8.48
C ASP A 54 9.26 14.98 -7.67
N ILE A 55 9.55 13.78 -8.13
CA ILE A 55 10.60 12.90 -7.60
C ILE A 55 11.29 12.19 -8.76
N ASN A 56 12.59 11.97 -8.65
CA ASN A 56 13.32 11.22 -9.67
C ASN A 56 13.60 9.80 -9.17
N PHE A 57 13.16 8.81 -9.95
CA PHE A 57 13.50 7.40 -9.77
C PHE A 57 14.40 6.97 -10.92
N GLY A 58 15.69 6.80 -10.63
CA GLY A 58 16.71 6.61 -11.66
C GLY A 58 16.82 7.85 -12.56
N ASN A 59 16.58 7.67 -13.86
CA ASN A 59 16.64 8.73 -14.86
C ASN A 59 15.25 9.32 -15.20
N ASP A 60 14.19 8.79 -14.60
CA ASP A 60 12.81 9.15 -14.91
C ASP A 60 12.22 10.05 -13.81
N THR A 61 11.43 11.03 -14.22
CA THR A 61 10.73 11.94 -13.31
C THR A 61 9.29 11.46 -13.12
N TYR A 62 8.94 11.23 -11.87
CA TYR A 62 7.60 10.91 -11.40
C TYR A 62 7.04 12.08 -10.58
N TYR A 63 5.75 12.00 -10.29
CA TYR A 63 5.05 12.93 -9.44
C TYR A 63 4.40 12.16 -8.30
N ILE A 64 4.41 12.75 -7.11
CA ILE A 64 3.87 12.12 -5.90
C ILE A 64 2.93 13.04 -5.16
N SER A 65 1.87 12.47 -4.61
CA SER A 65 0.98 13.15 -3.65
C SER A 65 0.86 12.32 -2.38
N ARG A 66 0.78 13.00 -1.23
CA ARG A 66 0.75 12.38 0.10
C ARG A 66 -0.54 12.70 0.83
N ALA A 67 -1.18 11.66 1.35
CA ALA A 67 -2.32 11.78 2.24
C ALA A 67 -1.99 11.15 3.60
N CYS A 68 -2.47 11.79 4.67
CA CYS A 68 -2.23 11.36 6.04
C CYS A 68 -3.53 10.91 6.70
N ASN A 69 -3.40 10.23 7.84
CA ASN A 69 -4.53 9.79 8.67
C ASN A 69 -5.41 8.73 7.98
N ILE A 70 -4.80 7.86 7.17
CA ILE A 70 -5.52 6.76 6.53
C ILE A 70 -5.74 5.67 7.59
N SER A 71 -7.01 5.34 7.86
CA SER A 71 -7.40 4.36 8.87
C SER A 71 -7.75 2.99 8.28
N ASP A 72 -8.18 2.97 7.01
CA ASP A 72 -8.55 1.76 6.28
C ASP A 72 -7.97 1.84 4.87
N ARG A 73 -6.99 0.96 4.62
CA ARG A 73 -6.29 0.90 3.34
C ARG A 73 -7.17 0.37 2.22
N PHE A 74 -8.10 -0.55 2.48
CA PHE A 74 -8.99 -1.09 1.45
C PHE A 74 -9.97 -0.02 1.00
N ALA A 75 -10.58 0.69 1.96
CA ALA A 75 -11.49 1.79 1.65
C ALA A 75 -10.75 2.95 0.97
N HIS A 76 -9.48 3.21 1.32
CA HIS A 76 -8.70 4.24 0.66
C HIS A 76 -8.29 3.85 -0.77
N THR A 77 -7.87 2.60 -0.98
CA THR A 77 -7.60 2.05 -2.32
C THR A 77 -8.80 2.21 -3.24
N GLU A 78 -10.00 1.82 -2.79
CA GLU A 78 -11.24 1.98 -3.54
C GLU A 78 -11.51 3.45 -3.91
N GLN A 79 -11.24 4.40 -3.01
CA GLN A 79 -11.38 5.84 -3.31
C GLN A 79 -10.38 6.34 -4.35
N VAL A 80 -9.21 5.71 -4.46
CA VAL A 80 -8.13 6.13 -5.35
C VAL A 80 -8.27 5.52 -6.74
N PHE A 81 -8.54 4.21 -6.81
CA PHE A 81 -8.60 3.46 -8.06
C PHE A 81 -10.03 3.24 -8.56
N GLY A 82 -11.06 3.28 -7.72
CA GLY A 82 -12.46 3.10 -8.13
C GLY A 82 -12.64 1.87 -9.03
N ASP A 83 -13.16 2.08 -10.23
CA ASP A 83 -13.46 1.01 -11.20
C ASP A 83 -12.23 0.42 -11.92
N PHE A 84 -11.02 0.92 -11.65
CA PHE A 84 -9.80 0.35 -12.24
C PHE A 84 -9.49 -1.00 -11.61
N THR A 85 -9.00 -1.93 -12.42
CA THR A 85 -8.53 -3.23 -11.92
C THR A 85 -7.21 -3.08 -11.20
N TYR A 86 -7.13 -3.51 -9.95
CA TYR A 86 -5.92 -3.44 -9.13
C TYR A 86 -5.71 -4.71 -8.31
N VAL A 87 -4.49 -4.86 -7.79
CA VAL A 87 -4.16 -5.83 -6.73
C VAL A 87 -3.47 -5.08 -5.61
N ILE A 88 -3.90 -5.32 -4.37
CA ILE A 88 -3.24 -4.86 -3.16
C ILE A 88 -2.27 -5.97 -2.73
N MET A 89 -1.00 -5.65 -2.61
CA MET A 89 0.01 -6.47 -1.96
C MET A 89 0.33 -5.90 -0.59
N GLU A 90 0.18 -6.70 0.46
CA GLU A 90 0.63 -6.36 1.80
C GLU A 90 1.91 -7.11 2.12
N THR A 91 2.92 -6.38 2.60
CA THR A 91 4.16 -6.94 3.13
C THR A 91 4.13 -6.86 4.66
N TYR A 92 4.43 -7.97 5.31
CA TYR A 92 4.36 -8.11 6.76
C TYR A 92 5.76 -8.18 7.39
N ASP A 93 5.91 -7.57 8.57
CA ASP A 93 7.16 -7.59 9.34
C ASP A 93 7.46 -8.96 9.97
N ASN A 94 6.53 -9.91 9.85
CA ASN A 94 6.65 -11.23 10.44
C ASN A 94 6.10 -12.34 9.56
N LYS A 95 6.71 -13.52 9.70
CA LYS A 95 6.42 -14.72 8.91
C LYS A 95 5.01 -15.31 9.07
N SER A 96 4.20 -14.78 9.98
CA SER A 96 2.82 -15.22 10.18
C SER A 96 1.80 -14.31 9.49
N CYS A 97 2.25 -13.30 8.75
CA CYS A 97 1.42 -12.27 8.16
C CYS A 97 0.41 -11.66 9.15
N THR A 98 0.88 -11.25 10.33
CA THR A 98 0.02 -10.63 11.36
C THR A 98 0.49 -9.25 11.83
N SER A 99 1.76 -8.91 11.63
CA SER A 99 2.34 -7.58 11.87
C SER A 99 2.42 -6.84 10.55
N PHE A 100 1.42 -6.00 10.26
CA PHE A 100 1.37 -5.21 9.04
C PHE A 100 2.58 -4.26 8.97
N GLY A 101 3.36 -4.36 7.88
CA GLY A 101 4.44 -3.44 7.56
C GLY A 101 3.95 -2.35 6.61
N GLU A 102 3.62 -2.75 5.38
CA GLU A 102 3.19 -1.86 4.30
C GLU A 102 2.16 -2.53 3.36
N ALA A 103 1.51 -1.71 2.55
CA ALA A 103 0.70 -2.14 1.42
C ALA A 103 1.05 -1.33 0.17
N ASP A 104 1.30 -2.02 -0.94
CA ASP A 104 1.44 -1.45 -2.26
C ASP A 104 0.25 -1.89 -3.12
N VAL A 105 -0.30 -0.96 -3.88
CA VAL A 105 -1.39 -1.24 -4.81
C VAL A 105 -0.91 -0.98 -6.22
N PHE A 106 -1.06 -1.99 -7.07
CA PHE A 106 -0.66 -1.95 -8.47
C PHE A 106 -1.88 -1.98 -9.38
N LEU A 107 -1.88 -1.16 -10.43
CA LEU A 107 -2.78 -1.40 -11.56
C LEU A 107 -2.49 -2.78 -12.15
N ALA A 108 -3.53 -3.61 -12.28
CA ALA A 108 -3.41 -4.97 -12.79
C ALA A 108 -3.49 -5.00 -14.33
N SER A 109 -2.75 -4.10 -14.97
CA SER A 109 -2.77 -3.84 -16.42
C SER A 109 -1.83 -4.74 -17.22
N GLY A 110 -0.93 -5.48 -16.54
CA GLY A 110 0.21 -6.17 -17.16
C GLY A 110 1.36 -5.25 -17.56
N GLY A 111 1.27 -3.95 -17.26
CA GLY A 111 2.37 -3.00 -17.41
C GLY A 111 3.44 -3.17 -16.34
N CYS A 112 4.63 -2.63 -16.62
CA CYS A 112 5.69 -2.49 -15.62
C CYS A 112 5.47 -1.19 -14.84
N GLU A 113 5.23 -1.32 -13.54
CA GLU A 113 5.03 -0.19 -12.64
C GLU A 113 6.14 -0.13 -11.59
N ILE A 114 6.48 1.05 -11.09
CA ILE A 114 7.40 1.19 -9.95
C ILE A 114 6.77 0.59 -8.70
N SER A 115 7.45 -0.32 -8.03
CA SER A 115 6.96 -1.07 -6.87
C SER A 115 7.68 -0.71 -5.58
N SER A 116 7.88 0.58 -5.35
CA SER A 116 8.19 1.11 -4.03
C SER A 116 8.02 2.61 -3.98
N GLY A 117 7.76 3.16 -2.79
CA GLY A 117 7.89 4.59 -2.54
C GLY A 117 9.33 5.13 -2.72
N PHE A 118 10.32 4.25 -2.90
CA PHE A 118 11.74 4.59 -3.06
C PHE A 118 12.25 4.47 -4.50
N GLY A 119 11.48 3.89 -5.42
CA GLY A 119 11.80 3.78 -6.85
C GLY A 119 12.91 2.79 -7.18
N ASP A 120 13.17 1.82 -6.32
CA ASP A 120 14.25 0.82 -6.44
C ASP A 120 13.75 -0.58 -6.81
N GLN A 121 12.44 -0.76 -6.91
CA GLN A 121 11.78 -2.01 -7.31
C GLN A 121 10.69 -1.70 -8.33
N SER A 122 10.28 -2.71 -9.08
CA SER A 122 9.19 -2.63 -10.04
C SER A 122 8.36 -3.90 -10.03
N ALA A 123 7.11 -3.80 -10.44
CA ALA A 123 6.18 -4.91 -10.46
C ALA A 123 5.47 -5.00 -11.81
N ILE A 124 5.22 -6.22 -12.26
CA ILE A 124 4.20 -6.51 -13.27
C ILE A 124 3.07 -7.23 -12.56
N THR A 125 1.87 -6.69 -12.68
CA THR A 125 0.68 -7.27 -12.07
C THR A 125 -0.40 -7.48 -13.12
N SER A 126 -0.96 -8.69 -13.16
CA SER A 126 -2.04 -9.07 -14.06
C SER A 126 -3.17 -9.72 -13.29
N LEU A 127 -4.41 -9.21 -13.42
CA LEU A 127 -5.61 -9.83 -12.86
C LEU A 127 -6.47 -10.37 -14.01
N PHE A 128 -6.82 -11.65 -13.92
CA PHE A 128 -7.54 -12.38 -14.95
C PHE A 128 -9.04 -12.46 -14.64
N SER A 129 -9.87 -12.65 -15.67
CA SER A 129 -11.34 -12.67 -15.56
C SER A 129 -11.90 -13.83 -14.73
N ASN A 130 -11.12 -14.91 -14.54
CA ASN A 130 -11.44 -16.00 -13.62
C ASN A 130 -11.20 -15.62 -12.14
N GLY A 131 -10.66 -14.43 -11.87
CA GLY A 131 -10.32 -13.93 -10.55
C GLY A 131 -8.98 -14.43 -10.02
N SER A 132 -8.11 -15.02 -10.84
CA SER A 132 -6.71 -15.26 -10.46
C SER A 132 -5.84 -14.06 -10.81
N ALA A 133 -4.68 -13.92 -10.16
CA ALA A 133 -3.68 -12.91 -10.49
C ALA A 133 -2.27 -13.53 -10.61
N VAL A 134 -1.42 -12.85 -11.37
CA VAL A 134 0.03 -13.03 -11.33
C VAL A 134 0.66 -11.70 -10.89
N VAL A 135 1.59 -11.79 -9.94
CA VAL A 135 2.41 -10.66 -9.49
C VAL A 135 3.88 -11.05 -9.60
N GLU A 136 4.65 -10.24 -10.31
CA GLU A 136 6.08 -10.42 -10.53
C GLU A 136 6.79 -9.18 -9.97
N LEU A 137 7.70 -9.37 -9.01
CA LEU A 137 8.50 -8.29 -8.45
C LEU A 137 9.93 -8.39 -8.96
N TYR A 138 10.49 -7.25 -9.33
CA TYR A 138 11.83 -7.12 -9.87
C TYR A 138 12.68 -6.27 -8.93
N PRO A 139 13.98 -6.61 -8.79
CA PRO A 139 14.91 -5.88 -7.92
C PRO A 139 15.45 -4.59 -8.58
N ASP A 140 14.89 -4.18 -9.71
CA ASP A 140 15.20 -2.95 -10.43
C ASP A 140 13.94 -2.13 -10.68
N ASN A 141 14.08 -0.97 -11.29
CA ASN A 141 12.99 -0.03 -11.53
C ASN A 141 12.36 -0.15 -12.93
N ALA A 142 12.67 -1.21 -13.69
CA ALA A 142 12.35 -1.30 -15.12
C ALA A 142 11.88 -2.69 -15.56
N CYS A 143 11.53 -3.57 -14.62
CA CYS A 143 11.13 -4.95 -14.83
C CYS A 143 12.11 -5.72 -15.71
N GLY A 144 13.41 -5.48 -15.47
CA GLY A 144 14.50 -6.07 -16.24
C GLY A 144 14.85 -7.48 -15.77
N GLY A 145 15.06 -8.39 -16.72
CA GLY A 145 15.57 -9.73 -16.41
C GLY A 145 14.55 -10.65 -15.74
N GLU A 146 15.02 -11.46 -14.79
CA GLU A 146 14.18 -12.43 -14.07
C GLU A 146 13.61 -11.78 -12.79
N PRO A 147 12.33 -12.04 -12.47
CA PRO A 147 11.74 -11.54 -11.24
C PRO A 147 12.43 -12.13 -10.00
N SER A 148 12.62 -11.30 -8.97
CA SER A 148 13.13 -11.73 -7.67
C SER A 148 12.07 -12.51 -6.88
N LEU A 149 10.79 -12.17 -7.08
CA LEU A 149 9.64 -12.86 -6.51
C LEU A 149 8.55 -13.02 -7.55
N TYR A 150 7.88 -14.16 -7.51
CA TYR A 150 6.81 -14.51 -8.43
C TYR A 150 5.67 -15.18 -7.66
N PHE A 151 4.44 -14.72 -7.89
CA PHE A 151 3.24 -15.18 -7.21
C PHE A 151 2.16 -15.55 -8.22
N GLU A 152 1.67 -16.79 -8.13
CA GLU A 152 0.43 -17.23 -8.77
C GLU A 152 -0.65 -17.31 -7.71
N LEU A 153 -1.67 -16.47 -7.86
CA LEU A 153 -2.70 -16.27 -6.86
C LEU A 153 -4.02 -16.73 -7.44
N ASP A 154 -4.65 -17.71 -6.80
CA ASP A 154 -6.03 -18.05 -7.14
C ASP A 154 -7.03 -17.07 -6.52
N LYS A 155 -8.29 -17.16 -6.95
CA LYS A 155 -9.37 -16.32 -6.44
C LYS A 155 -9.57 -16.46 -4.93
N ALA A 156 -9.30 -17.63 -4.35
CA ALA A 156 -9.46 -17.83 -2.92
C ALA A 156 -8.35 -17.10 -2.15
N ALA A 157 -7.11 -17.15 -2.62
CA ALA A 157 -5.99 -16.42 -2.04
C ALA A 157 -6.24 -14.90 -2.03
N LEU A 158 -6.71 -14.34 -3.15
CA LEU A 158 -7.05 -12.92 -3.27
C LEU A 158 -8.23 -12.50 -2.39
N SER A 159 -9.29 -13.31 -2.30
CA SER A 159 -10.47 -12.96 -1.52
C SER A 159 -10.28 -13.12 0.00
N THR A 160 -9.38 -14.02 0.42
CA THR A 160 -9.14 -14.30 1.85
C THR A 160 -7.89 -13.63 2.40
N GLY A 161 -6.98 -13.19 1.53
CA GLY A 161 -5.65 -12.74 1.94
C GLY A 161 -4.86 -13.85 2.63
N SER A 162 -4.79 -15.03 2.02
CA SER A 162 -3.98 -16.12 2.59
C SER A 162 -2.49 -15.76 2.53
N CYS A 163 -1.74 -16.06 3.60
CA CYS A 163 -0.33 -15.70 3.73
C CYS A 163 0.50 -16.49 2.70
N GLN A 164 1.12 -15.77 1.77
CA GLN A 164 1.96 -16.26 0.69
C GLN A 164 3.43 -16.06 1.05
N GLN A 165 4.23 -17.11 0.85
CA GLN A 165 5.68 -17.09 1.10
C GLN A 165 6.06 -16.46 2.45
N ASP A 166 5.27 -16.76 3.49
CA ASP A 166 5.40 -16.28 4.87
C ASP A 166 5.23 -14.76 5.10
N LEU A 167 5.34 -13.90 4.09
CA LEU A 167 5.44 -12.44 4.30
C LEU A 167 4.39 -11.62 3.54
N TYR A 168 3.67 -12.21 2.61
CA TYR A 168 2.82 -11.46 1.69
C TYR A 168 1.36 -11.86 1.79
N LYS A 169 0.46 -10.90 1.66
CA LYS A 169 -0.95 -11.16 1.36
C LYS A 169 -1.38 -10.33 0.18
N PHE A 170 -2.30 -10.88 -0.59
CA PHE A 170 -2.80 -10.22 -1.79
C PHE A 170 -4.31 -10.12 -1.77
N TYR A 171 -4.85 -9.05 -2.34
CA TYR A 171 -6.27 -8.77 -2.43
C TYR A 171 -6.62 -8.12 -3.76
N SER A 172 -7.83 -8.33 -4.25
CA SER A 172 -8.39 -7.74 -5.49
C SER A 172 -9.88 -7.54 -5.36
#